data_AF-A0A8R2GAW6-F1
#
_entry.id   AF-A0A8R2GAW6-F1
#
_cell.length_a   1.000
_cell.length_b   1.000
_cell.length_c   1.000
_cell.angle_alpha   90.00
_cell.angle_beta   90.00
_cell.angle_gamma   90.00
#
_symmetry.space_group_name_H-M   'P 1'
#
loop_
_entity.id
_entity.type
_entity.pdbx_description
1 polymer ?
#
loop_
_entity_poly.entity_id
_entity_poly.type
_entity_poly.pdbx_seq_one_letter_code
_entity_poly.pdbx_strand_id
1 'polypeptide(L)'
;MSSIKKFVHVFVGCCSSAFLMEILMTKMPECATFITFLQFLFITVQGFVVTTKLGTIAPKIPLKSYGILVTLFFISSVANNYVYALHVPSTLHMIIRSASSPASLLVYCLIKKQKPKLNKTVGSILISFGVALAMYGGAPPTEQKGKFIYWCIGVTILLSTLITGAFTGLQQEILYTKYGKHPDEMMFYTHAIPLPLFIGIYPQLKNISKNISLDVWVLIILSIISQYYCTHSVHKLGTTETTVTVTFILTLRKFASLLLSSVVFTNNLTVFHCIGTVFVALGTYVYFDYFISNKQVSVSLKDR
;
A
#
# COMPACT_ATOMS: atom_id res chain seq x y z
N MET A 1 -26.44 1.43 -1.75
CA MET A 1 -25.99 0.08 -1.29
C MET A 1 -24.71 -0.43 -1.97
N SER A 2 -24.40 -0.07 -3.24
CA SER A 2 -23.21 -0.56 -3.97
C SER A 2 -21.85 -0.09 -3.41
N SER A 3 -21.71 1.19 -2.99
CA SER A 3 -20.41 1.71 -2.53
C SER A 3 -19.96 1.16 -1.18
N ILE A 4 -20.87 0.92 -0.23
CA ILE A 4 -20.53 0.35 1.09
C ILE A 4 -19.92 -1.05 0.92
N LYS A 5 -20.50 -1.90 0.07
CA LYS A 5 -19.96 -3.23 -0.22
C LYS A 5 -18.52 -3.18 -0.77
N LYS A 6 -18.22 -2.22 -1.65
CA LYS A 6 -16.86 -2.02 -2.17
C LYS A 6 -15.88 -1.62 -1.07
N PHE A 7 -16.27 -0.72 -0.17
CA PHE A 7 -15.42 -0.32 0.96
C PHE A 7 -15.16 -1.49 1.91
N VAL A 8 -16.19 -2.28 2.23
CA VAL A 8 -16.05 -3.46 3.10
C VAL A 8 -15.10 -4.49 2.48
N HIS A 9 -15.21 -4.78 1.18
CA HIS A 9 -14.28 -5.69 0.50
C HIS A 9 -12.82 -5.20 0.54
N VAL A 10 -12.59 -3.91 0.28
CA VAL A 10 -11.25 -3.32 0.39
C VAL A 10 -10.73 -3.45 1.82
N PHE A 11 -11.58 -3.14 2.81
CA PHE A 11 -11.18 -3.16 4.21
C PHE A 11 -10.82 -4.57 4.67
N VAL A 12 -11.72 -5.53 4.47
CA VAL A 12 -11.52 -6.93 4.89
C VAL A 12 -10.31 -7.54 4.20
N GLY A 13 -10.28 -7.56 2.85
CA GLY A 13 -9.21 -8.23 2.12
C GLY A 13 -7.83 -7.66 2.44
N CYS A 14 -7.74 -6.34 2.58
CA CYS A 14 -6.47 -5.71 2.85
C CYS A 14 -6.05 -5.70 4.33
N CYS A 15 -6.99 -5.66 5.29
CA CYS A 15 -6.67 -5.86 6.70
C CYS A 15 -6.16 -7.29 6.93
N SER A 16 -6.83 -8.29 6.34
CA SER A 16 -6.40 -9.68 6.40
C SER A 16 -5.01 -9.87 5.80
N SER A 17 -4.74 -9.30 4.62
CA SER A 17 -3.40 -9.36 4.01
C SER A 17 -2.32 -8.72 4.91
N ALA A 18 -2.59 -7.53 5.46
CA ALA A 18 -1.65 -6.85 6.34
C ALA A 18 -1.34 -7.66 7.61
N PHE A 19 -2.37 -8.21 8.25
CA PHE A 19 -2.23 -9.03 9.45
C PHE A 19 -1.44 -10.33 9.19
N LEU A 20 -1.71 -11.00 8.07
CA LEU A 20 -0.98 -12.21 7.68
C LEU A 20 0.48 -11.91 7.37
N MET A 21 0.75 -10.80 6.68
CA MET A 21 2.12 -10.34 6.46
C MET A 21 2.83 -10.02 7.77
N GLU A 22 2.16 -9.42 8.74
CA GLU A 22 2.74 -9.15 10.06
C GLU A 22 3.14 -10.45 10.78
N ILE A 23 2.24 -11.45 10.83
CA ILE A 23 2.55 -12.78 11.39
C ILE A 23 3.75 -13.41 10.67
N LEU A 24 3.79 -13.34 9.33
CA LEU A 24 4.88 -13.88 8.52
C LEU A 24 6.21 -13.17 8.82
N MET A 25 6.21 -11.84 8.98
CA MET A 25 7.41 -11.08 9.30
C MET A 25 7.92 -11.36 10.72
N THR A 26 7.04 -11.67 11.67
CA THR A 26 7.45 -12.12 13.01
C THR A 26 8.08 -13.51 12.99
N LYS A 27 7.60 -14.43 12.13
CA LYS A 27 8.11 -15.80 12.04
C LYS A 27 9.39 -15.91 11.21
N MET A 28 9.41 -15.34 10.01
CA MET A 28 10.51 -15.46 9.04
C MET A 28 10.58 -14.19 8.18
N PRO A 29 11.24 -13.11 8.63
CA PRO A 29 11.34 -11.87 7.87
C PRO A 29 12.11 -12.04 6.55
N GLU A 30 13.04 -13.00 6.47
CA GLU A 30 13.84 -13.28 5.28
C GLU A 30 13.01 -13.71 4.06
N CYS A 31 11.78 -14.21 4.27
CA CYS A 31 10.92 -14.65 3.17
C CYS A 31 10.10 -13.54 2.50
N ALA A 32 10.20 -12.27 2.94
CA ALA A 32 9.41 -11.16 2.41
C ALA A 32 9.52 -10.99 0.88
N THR A 33 10.74 -11.02 0.35
CA THR A 33 10.99 -10.91 -1.09
C THR A 33 10.42 -12.10 -1.87
N PHE A 34 10.48 -13.30 -1.27
CA PHE A 34 9.90 -14.51 -1.83
C PHE A 34 8.36 -14.46 -1.88
N ILE A 35 7.72 -13.98 -0.82
CA ILE A 35 6.27 -13.74 -0.80
C ILE A 35 5.87 -12.75 -1.90
N THR A 36 6.63 -11.66 -2.06
CA THR A 36 6.38 -10.66 -3.12
C THR A 36 6.41 -11.29 -4.50
N PHE A 37 7.44 -12.11 -4.77
CA PHE A 37 7.55 -12.84 -6.03
C PHE A 37 6.33 -13.74 -6.26
N LEU A 38 5.93 -14.53 -5.27
CA LEU A 38 4.78 -15.43 -5.38
C LEU A 38 3.46 -14.67 -5.58
N GLN A 39 3.29 -13.51 -4.93
CA GLN A 39 2.13 -12.63 -5.14
C GLN A 39 2.08 -12.11 -6.58
N PHE A 40 3.21 -11.64 -7.12
CA PHE A 40 3.29 -11.19 -8.50
C PHE A 40 3.00 -12.34 -9.47
N LEU A 41 3.61 -13.50 -9.25
CA LEU A 41 3.40 -14.70 -10.06
C LEU A 41 1.93 -15.13 -10.05
N PHE A 42 1.29 -15.19 -8.88
CA PHE A 42 -0.11 -15.58 -8.75
C PHE A 42 -1.04 -14.62 -9.50
N ILE A 43 -0.86 -13.30 -9.32
CA ILE A 43 -1.66 -12.28 -10.03
C ILE A 43 -1.44 -12.36 -11.54
N THR A 44 -0.20 -12.60 -11.99
CA THR A 44 0.11 -12.78 -13.41
C THR A 44 -0.55 -14.03 -13.98
N VAL A 45 -0.46 -15.19 -13.32
CA VAL A 45 -1.08 -16.44 -13.80
C VAL A 45 -2.61 -16.30 -13.83
N GLN A 46 -3.21 -15.79 -12.76
CA GLN A 46 -4.65 -15.55 -12.70
C GLN A 46 -5.10 -14.57 -13.78
N GLY A 47 -4.39 -13.44 -13.96
CA GLY A 47 -4.72 -12.44 -14.96
C GLY A 47 -4.50 -12.93 -16.39
N PHE A 48 -3.52 -13.81 -16.61
CA PHE A 48 -3.31 -14.43 -17.92
C PHE A 48 -4.48 -15.35 -18.32
N VAL A 49 -5.01 -16.12 -17.36
CA VAL A 49 -6.15 -17.00 -17.62
C VAL A 49 -7.45 -16.21 -17.73
N VAL A 50 -7.71 -15.27 -16.81
CA VAL A 50 -9.02 -14.60 -16.68
C VAL A 50 -9.09 -13.32 -17.52
N THR A 51 -8.07 -12.47 -17.45
CA THR A 51 -8.09 -11.13 -18.05
C THR A 51 -7.72 -11.17 -19.53
N THR A 52 -6.61 -11.82 -19.89
CA THR A 52 -6.16 -11.91 -21.29
C THR A 52 -6.75 -13.11 -22.03
N LYS A 53 -7.47 -14.00 -21.33
CA LYS A 53 -8.04 -15.26 -21.85
C LYS A 53 -6.99 -16.04 -22.66
N LEU A 54 -5.86 -16.37 -22.02
CA LEU A 54 -4.72 -17.04 -22.63
C LEU A 54 -4.08 -16.25 -23.79
N GLY A 55 -4.13 -14.92 -23.73
CA GLY A 55 -3.54 -14.04 -24.74
C GLY A 55 -4.42 -13.79 -25.98
N THR A 56 -5.68 -14.24 -25.96
CA THR A 56 -6.62 -13.98 -27.06
C THR A 56 -7.13 -12.54 -27.10
N ILE A 57 -7.08 -11.82 -25.97
CA ILE A 57 -7.52 -10.42 -25.88
C ILE A 57 -6.33 -9.48 -25.95
N ALA A 58 -6.33 -8.58 -26.94
CA ALA A 58 -5.34 -7.52 -27.07
C ALA A 58 -5.50 -6.44 -25.97
N PRO A 59 -4.40 -5.85 -25.48
CA PRO A 59 -4.46 -4.78 -24.48
C PRO A 59 -5.19 -3.54 -25.01
N LYS A 60 -6.09 -2.99 -24.21
CA LYS A 60 -6.78 -1.73 -24.54
C LYS A 60 -5.91 -0.52 -24.23
N ILE A 61 -5.06 -0.62 -23.21
CA ILE A 61 -4.08 0.40 -22.87
C ILE A 61 -2.74 0.04 -23.54
N PRO A 62 -2.14 0.94 -24.36
CA PRO A 62 -0.87 0.65 -25.01
C PRO A 62 0.22 0.32 -24.00
N LEU A 63 0.96 -0.78 -24.21
CA LEU A 63 2.00 -1.26 -23.29
C LEU A 63 3.04 -0.20 -22.92
N LYS A 64 3.39 0.68 -23.86
CA LYS A 64 4.32 1.80 -23.64
C LYS A 64 3.84 2.78 -22.54
N SER A 65 2.53 2.91 -22.34
CA SER A 65 1.94 3.79 -21.33
C SER A 65 2.11 3.25 -19.90
N TYR A 66 2.36 1.96 -19.74
CA TYR A 66 2.57 1.33 -18.43
C TYR A 66 3.98 1.55 -17.86
N GLY A 67 4.95 2.01 -18.66
CA GLY A 67 6.36 2.07 -18.24
C GLY A 67 6.61 2.83 -16.94
N ILE A 68 6.01 4.02 -16.79
CA ILE A 68 6.14 4.84 -15.57
C ILE A 68 5.41 4.15 -14.40
N LEU A 69 4.18 3.68 -14.63
CA LEU A 69 3.37 3.05 -13.59
C LEU A 69 4.02 1.78 -13.04
N VAL A 70 4.52 0.92 -13.92
CA VAL A 70 5.22 -0.34 -13.58
C VAL A 70 6.49 -0.05 -12.79
N THR A 71 7.31 0.90 -13.24
CA THR A 71 8.55 1.27 -12.54
C THR A 71 8.25 1.76 -11.13
N LEU A 72 7.31 2.70 -10.97
CA LEU A 72 6.92 3.22 -9.67
C LEU A 72 6.34 2.13 -8.75
N PHE A 73 5.48 1.27 -9.29
CA PHE A 73 4.84 0.18 -8.55
C PHE A 73 5.85 -0.87 -8.09
N PHE A 74 6.76 -1.28 -8.98
CA PHE A 74 7.79 -2.28 -8.68
C PHE A 74 8.76 -1.77 -7.62
N ILE A 75 9.33 -0.56 -7.79
CA ILE A 75 10.21 0.05 -6.80
C ILE A 75 9.51 0.14 -5.45
N SER A 76 8.27 0.63 -5.43
CA SER A 76 7.50 0.77 -4.19
C SER A 76 7.23 -0.58 -3.53
N SER A 77 6.95 -1.64 -4.30
CA SER A 77 6.63 -2.97 -3.77
C SER A 77 7.86 -3.63 -3.14
N VAL A 78 8.98 -3.63 -3.85
CA VAL A 78 10.24 -4.20 -3.35
C VAL A 78 10.75 -3.41 -2.15
N ALA A 79 10.77 -2.07 -2.24
CA ALA A 79 11.22 -1.21 -1.15
C ALA A 79 10.37 -1.36 0.11
N ASN A 80 9.04 -1.42 -0.01
CA ASN A 80 8.17 -1.62 1.15
C ASN A 80 8.43 -2.94 1.89
N ASN A 81 8.80 -3.99 1.16
CA ASN A 81 9.05 -5.30 1.78
C ASN A 81 10.47 -5.41 2.33
N TYR A 82 11.44 -4.70 1.72
CA TYR A 82 12.81 -4.61 2.24
C TYR A 82 12.90 -3.84 3.56
N VAL A 83 12.01 -2.87 3.81
CA VAL A 83 11.96 -2.12 5.09
C VAL A 83 11.85 -3.04 6.32
N TYR A 84 11.16 -4.19 6.20
CA TYR A 84 11.08 -5.17 7.29
C TYR A 84 12.45 -5.77 7.64
N ALA A 85 13.33 -5.96 6.65
CA ALA A 85 14.69 -6.44 6.89
C ALA A 85 15.60 -5.39 7.56
N LEU A 86 15.21 -4.11 7.54
CA LEU A 86 15.96 -3.00 8.13
C LEU A 86 15.59 -2.71 9.59
N HIS A 87 15.00 -3.69 10.29
CA HIS A 87 14.64 -3.61 11.70
C HIS A 87 13.63 -2.49 12.04
N VAL A 88 12.82 -2.06 11.06
CA VAL A 88 11.69 -1.16 11.32
C VAL A 88 10.53 -2.00 11.86
N PRO A 89 10.04 -1.74 13.09
CA PRO A 89 8.92 -2.49 13.65
C PRO A 89 7.66 -2.36 12.78
N SER A 90 6.90 -3.45 12.63
CA SER A 90 5.65 -3.47 11.84
C SER A 90 4.66 -2.38 12.26
N THR A 91 4.53 -2.11 13.56
CA THR A 91 3.66 -1.04 14.07
C THR A 91 4.11 0.34 13.59
N LEU A 92 5.41 0.65 13.67
CA LEU A 92 5.95 1.93 13.17
C LEU A 92 5.78 2.06 11.66
N HIS A 93 5.99 0.97 10.92
CA HIS A 93 5.76 0.89 9.48
C HIS A 93 4.30 1.27 9.13
N MET A 94 3.33 0.76 9.88
CA MET A 94 1.90 1.06 9.66
C MET A 94 1.56 2.52 9.99
N ILE A 95 2.14 3.10 11.06
CA ILE A 95 1.97 4.52 11.38
C ILE A 95 2.51 5.40 10.25
N ILE A 96 3.76 5.18 9.84
CA ILE A 96 4.38 5.97 8.76
C ILE A 96 3.59 5.79 7.45
N ARG A 97 3.11 4.59 7.13
CA ARG A 97 2.25 4.36 5.95
C ARG A 97 0.93 5.11 5.98
N SER A 98 0.48 5.59 7.14
CA SER A 98 -0.72 6.43 7.25
C SER A 98 -0.49 7.86 6.72
N ALA A 99 0.77 8.30 6.62
CA ALA A 99 1.13 9.54 5.93
C ALA A 99 1.03 9.46 4.39
N SER A 100 0.54 8.34 3.82
CA SER A 100 0.25 8.29 2.37
C SER A 100 -0.81 9.30 1.95
N SER A 101 -1.79 9.63 2.80
CA SER A 101 -2.82 10.63 2.49
C SER A 101 -2.26 12.05 2.34
N PRO A 102 -1.45 12.56 3.29
CA PRO A 102 -0.61 13.74 3.11
C PRO A 102 0.25 13.71 1.84
N ALA A 103 0.96 12.60 1.59
CA ALA A 103 1.81 12.44 0.41
C ALA A 103 1.03 12.55 -0.91
N SER A 104 -0.13 11.89 -1.01
CA SER A 104 -1.01 11.97 -2.17
C SER A 104 -1.57 13.38 -2.38
N LEU A 105 -1.94 14.09 -1.30
CA LEU A 105 -2.38 15.48 -1.40
C LEU A 105 -1.24 16.39 -1.91
N LEU A 106 -0.03 16.22 -1.37
CA LEU A 106 1.15 16.97 -1.78
C LEU A 106 1.42 16.79 -3.27
N VAL A 107 1.53 15.54 -3.74
CA VAL A 107 1.76 15.22 -5.16
C VAL A 107 0.64 15.79 -6.04
N TYR A 108 -0.61 15.66 -5.63
CA TYR A 108 -1.74 16.19 -6.39
C TYR A 108 -1.68 17.72 -6.52
N CYS A 109 -1.36 18.43 -5.43
CA CYS A 109 -1.20 19.88 -5.43
C CYS A 109 -0.02 20.35 -6.29
N LEU A 110 1.11 19.66 -6.24
CA LEU A 110 2.29 19.96 -7.05
C LEU A 110 2.00 19.83 -8.56
N ILE A 111 1.29 18.77 -8.96
CA ILE A 111 1.01 18.49 -10.37
C ILE A 111 -0.15 19.33 -10.92
N LYS A 112 -1.28 19.42 -10.20
CA LYS A 112 -2.46 20.17 -10.69
C LYS A 112 -2.41 21.67 -10.38
N LYS A 113 -1.40 22.15 -9.63
CA LYS A 113 -1.25 23.55 -9.19
C LYS A 113 -2.50 24.13 -8.49
N GLN A 114 -3.35 23.28 -7.94
CA GLN A 114 -4.56 23.69 -7.22
C GLN A 114 -4.29 23.75 -5.71
N LYS A 115 -4.71 24.84 -5.06
CA LYS A 115 -4.56 25.01 -3.61
C LYS A 115 -5.49 24.03 -2.87
N PRO A 116 -4.98 23.28 -1.86
CA PRO A 116 -5.81 22.40 -1.06
C PRO A 116 -6.76 23.22 -0.17
N LYS A 117 -7.94 22.66 0.12
CA LYS A 117 -8.89 23.26 1.07
C LYS A 117 -8.30 23.24 2.48
N LEU A 118 -8.67 24.22 3.31
CA LEU A 118 -8.14 24.41 4.66
C LEU A 118 -8.18 23.12 5.50
N ASN A 119 -9.30 22.40 5.49
CA ASN A 119 -9.47 21.16 6.27
C ASN A 119 -8.50 20.04 5.83
N LYS A 120 -8.23 19.92 4.52
CA LYS A 120 -7.26 18.94 4.00
C LYS A 120 -5.84 19.29 4.43
N THR A 121 -5.52 20.59 4.46
CA THR A 121 -4.22 21.08 4.92
C THR A 121 -4.05 20.84 6.42
N VAL A 122 -5.04 21.20 7.24
CA VAL A 122 -5.01 20.98 8.70
C VAL A 122 -4.90 19.49 9.03
N GLY A 123 -5.76 18.65 8.44
CA GLY A 123 -5.69 17.20 8.63
C GLY A 123 -4.35 16.61 8.17
N SER A 124 -3.81 17.09 7.05
CA SER A 124 -2.49 16.66 6.56
C SER A 124 -1.36 17.04 7.52
N ILE A 125 -1.38 18.23 8.10
CA ILE A 125 -0.38 18.68 9.10
C ILE A 125 -0.47 17.79 10.35
N LEU A 126 -1.69 17.52 10.83
CA LEU A 126 -1.92 16.74 12.04
C LEU A 126 -1.45 15.28 11.88
N ILE A 127 -1.70 14.67 10.71
CA ILE A 127 -1.18 13.33 10.37
C ILE A 127 0.36 13.35 10.34
N SER A 128 0.96 14.30 9.63
CA SER A 128 2.43 14.40 9.54
C SER A 128 3.09 14.58 10.90
N PHE A 129 2.48 15.38 11.78
CA PHE A 129 2.95 15.56 13.15
C PHE A 129 2.84 14.28 13.99
N GLY A 130 1.71 13.57 13.90
CA GLY A 130 1.54 12.29 14.59
C GLY A 130 2.54 11.22 14.12
N VAL A 131 2.83 11.18 12.82
CA VAL A 131 3.88 10.29 12.27
C VAL A 131 5.27 10.68 12.77
N ALA A 132 5.59 11.98 12.83
CA ALA A 132 6.87 12.45 13.37
C ALA A 132 7.08 12.05 14.85
N LEU A 133 6.04 12.20 15.68
CA LEU A 133 6.09 11.77 17.08
C LEU A 133 6.29 10.25 17.22
N ALA A 134 5.58 9.46 16.41
CA ALA A 134 5.75 8.00 16.42
C ALA A 134 7.15 7.57 15.94
N MET A 135 7.71 8.23 14.93
CA MET A 135 9.09 7.99 14.49
C MET A 135 10.09 8.28 15.60
N TYR A 136 9.91 9.38 16.32
CA TYR A 136 10.74 9.70 17.48
C TYR A 136 10.62 8.62 18.58
N GLY A 137 9.39 8.18 18.87
CA GLY A 137 9.11 7.14 19.86
C GLY A 137 9.60 5.73 19.50
N GLY A 138 9.86 5.47 18.22
CA GLY A 138 10.32 4.19 17.68
C GLY A 138 11.81 4.15 17.33
N ALA A 139 12.55 5.23 17.58
CA ALA A 139 13.98 5.29 17.32
C ALA A 139 14.76 4.41 18.32
N PRO A 140 15.68 3.53 17.87
CA PRO A 140 16.49 2.74 18.78
C PRO A 140 17.51 3.63 19.54
N PRO A 141 17.98 3.21 20.73
CA PRO A 141 18.95 3.96 21.53
C PRO A 141 20.22 4.26 20.73
N THR A 142 20.75 5.49 20.89
CA THR A 142 21.93 6.00 20.16
C THR A 142 23.22 5.20 20.45
N GLU A 143 23.25 4.42 21.54
CA GLU A 143 24.36 3.54 21.91
C GLU A 143 24.56 2.40 20.89
N GLN A 144 23.51 1.94 20.22
CA GLN A 144 23.58 0.91 19.17
C GLN A 144 23.69 1.53 17.78
N LYS A 145 24.80 2.23 17.50
CA LYS A 145 25.03 2.99 16.25
C LYS A 145 24.68 2.21 14.97
N GLY A 146 25.07 0.93 14.88
CA GLY A 146 24.75 0.10 13.71
C GLY A 146 23.25 -0.08 13.48
N LYS A 147 22.50 -0.45 14.52
CA LYS A 147 21.05 -0.66 14.45
C LYS A 147 20.29 0.63 14.17
N PHE A 148 20.75 1.74 14.74
CA PHE A 148 20.19 3.07 14.48
C PHE A 148 20.36 3.50 13.01
N ILE A 149 21.52 3.26 12.40
CA ILE A 149 21.75 3.60 10.98
C ILE A 149 20.84 2.78 10.06
N TYR A 150 20.72 1.46 10.26
CA TYR A 150 19.81 0.63 9.46
C TYR A 150 18.35 1.06 9.62
N TRP A 151 17.94 1.41 10.83
CA TRP A 151 16.60 1.94 11.09
C TRP A 151 16.34 3.25 10.35
N CYS A 152 17.29 4.21 10.39
CA CYS A 152 17.19 5.47 9.65
C CYS A 152 17.04 5.23 8.14
N ILE A 153 17.84 4.33 7.58
CA ILE A 153 17.73 3.93 6.16
C ILE A 153 16.33 3.36 5.88
N GLY A 154 15.82 2.49 6.75
CA GLY A 154 14.49 1.92 6.64
C GLY A 154 13.38 2.98 6.65
N VAL A 155 13.45 3.95 7.56
CA VAL A 155 12.50 5.07 7.64
C VAL A 155 12.57 5.94 6.39
N THR A 156 13.77 6.28 5.90
CA THR A 156 13.95 7.08 4.68
C THR A 156 13.38 6.37 3.45
N ILE A 157 13.65 5.07 3.30
CA ILE A 157 13.07 4.25 2.23
C ILE A 157 11.54 4.30 2.35
N LEU A 158 11.01 4.10 3.55
CA LEU A 158 9.58 4.07 3.76
C LEU A 158 8.91 5.41 3.41
N LEU A 159 9.45 6.54 3.85
CA LEU A 159 8.97 7.88 3.48
C LEU A 159 9.01 8.10 1.96
N SER A 160 10.09 7.66 1.31
CA SER A 160 10.22 7.71 -0.15
C SER A 160 9.13 6.89 -0.84
N THR A 161 8.79 5.71 -0.30
CA THR A 161 7.70 4.89 -0.87
C THR A 161 6.32 5.51 -0.74
N LEU A 162 6.10 6.44 0.20
CA LEU A 162 4.82 7.16 0.29
C LEU A 162 4.64 8.08 -0.92
N ILE A 163 5.72 8.75 -1.33
CA ILE A 163 5.73 9.66 -2.47
C ILE A 163 5.60 8.87 -3.77
N THR A 164 6.39 7.81 -3.95
CA THR A 164 6.27 6.96 -5.16
C THR A 164 4.90 6.27 -5.22
N GLY A 165 4.33 5.88 -4.07
CA GLY A 165 2.97 5.35 -3.97
C GLY A 165 1.91 6.38 -4.38
N ALA A 166 2.06 7.64 -3.97
CA ALA A 166 1.20 8.74 -4.40
C ALA A 166 1.27 8.96 -5.92
N PHE A 167 2.49 8.97 -6.49
CA PHE A 167 2.66 9.04 -7.95
C PHE A 167 2.05 7.82 -8.66
N THR A 168 2.20 6.62 -8.11
CA THR A 168 1.59 5.39 -8.65
C THR A 168 0.09 5.57 -8.79
N GLY A 169 -0.60 6.00 -7.72
CA GLY A 169 -2.04 6.25 -7.76
C GLY A 169 -2.42 7.32 -8.78
N LEU A 170 -1.68 8.42 -8.86
CA LEU A 170 -1.93 9.47 -9.85
C LEU A 170 -1.78 8.97 -11.29
N GLN A 171 -0.75 8.15 -11.57
CA GLN A 171 -0.57 7.54 -12.89
C GLN A 171 -1.71 6.58 -13.24
N GLN A 172 -2.23 5.82 -12.27
CA GLN A 172 -3.43 4.99 -12.48
C GLN A 172 -4.64 5.83 -12.87
N GLU A 173 -4.89 6.95 -12.18
CA GLU A 173 -5.98 7.88 -12.50
C GLU A 173 -5.82 8.50 -13.90
N ILE A 174 -4.61 8.90 -14.29
CA ILE A 174 -4.32 9.44 -15.62
C ILE A 174 -4.60 8.40 -16.71
N LEU A 175 -4.15 7.16 -16.53
CA LEU A 175 -4.39 6.09 -17.50
C LEU A 175 -5.87 5.76 -17.63
N TYR A 176 -6.61 5.67 -16.52
CA TYR A 176 -8.05 5.45 -16.55
C TYR A 176 -8.83 6.58 -17.21
N THR A 177 -8.38 7.82 -17.02
CA THR A 177 -9.01 8.98 -17.67
C THR A 177 -8.73 9.00 -19.17
N LYS A 178 -7.52 8.61 -19.59
CA LYS A 178 -7.08 8.66 -20.99
C LYS A 178 -7.57 7.49 -21.85
N TYR A 179 -7.55 6.26 -21.32
CA TYR A 179 -7.80 5.04 -22.08
C TYR A 179 -9.03 4.26 -21.63
N GLY A 180 -9.75 4.75 -20.61
CA GLY A 180 -10.92 4.07 -20.06
C GLY A 180 -10.59 3.15 -18.87
N LYS A 181 -11.64 2.68 -18.21
CA LYS A 181 -11.56 1.96 -16.94
C LYS A 181 -11.36 0.45 -17.16
N HIS A 182 -10.11 0.01 -17.11
CA HIS A 182 -9.75 -1.40 -17.26
C HIS A 182 -8.95 -1.91 -16.04
N PRO A 183 -9.61 -2.15 -14.88
CA PRO A 183 -8.93 -2.45 -13.63
C PRO A 183 -8.18 -3.78 -13.64
N ASP A 184 -8.78 -4.82 -14.21
CA ASP A 184 -8.18 -6.15 -14.28
C ASP A 184 -7.00 -6.19 -15.26
N GLU A 185 -7.09 -5.46 -16.38
CA GLU A 185 -5.99 -5.30 -17.35
C GLU A 185 -4.81 -4.57 -16.70
N MET A 186 -5.07 -3.44 -16.04
CA MET A 186 -4.03 -2.68 -15.36
C MET A 186 -3.38 -3.50 -14.24
N MET A 187 -4.17 -4.21 -13.43
CA MET A 187 -3.67 -5.10 -12.39
C MET A 187 -2.77 -6.20 -12.99
N PHE A 188 -3.17 -6.82 -14.10
CA PHE A 188 -2.36 -7.83 -14.76
C PHE A 188 -1.01 -7.26 -15.24
N TYR A 189 -1.01 -6.17 -16.01
CA TYR A 189 0.23 -5.62 -16.59
C TYR A 189 1.17 -5.03 -15.54
N THR A 190 0.65 -4.45 -14.44
CA THR A 190 1.51 -3.94 -13.36
C THR A 190 2.26 -5.04 -12.61
N HIS A 191 1.80 -6.29 -12.67
CA HIS A 191 2.47 -7.44 -12.04
C HIS A 191 3.24 -8.29 -13.06
N ALA A 192 2.72 -8.46 -14.27
CA ALA A 192 3.33 -9.28 -15.32
C ALA A 192 4.61 -8.66 -15.90
N ILE A 193 4.60 -7.36 -16.21
CA ILE A 193 5.75 -6.68 -16.82
C ILE A 193 7.01 -6.70 -15.94
N PRO A 194 6.95 -6.44 -14.61
CA PRO A 194 8.13 -6.49 -13.76
C PRO A 194 8.54 -7.91 -13.32
N LEU A 195 7.72 -8.94 -13.56
CA LEU A 195 8.00 -10.31 -13.14
C LEU A 195 9.38 -10.85 -13.62
N PRO A 196 9.83 -10.59 -14.86
CA PRO A 196 11.16 -11.02 -15.31
C PRO A 196 12.31 -10.42 -14.51
N LEU A 197 12.13 -9.27 -13.86
CA LEU A 197 13.18 -8.66 -13.01
C LEU A 197 13.51 -9.52 -11.79
N PHE A 198 12.59 -10.38 -11.35
CA PHE A 198 12.83 -11.33 -10.25
C PHE A 198 13.83 -12.43 -10.61
N ILE A 199 14.12 -12.65 -11.90
CA ILE A 199 15.14 -13.62 -12.34
C ILE A 199 16.52 -13.24 -11.76
N GLY A 200 16.82 -11.94 -11.64
CA GLY A 200 18.09 -11.47 -11.07
C GLY A 200 18.32 -11.87 -9.62
N ILE A 201 17.24 -12.14 -8.86
CA ILE A 201 17.30 -12.57 -7.46
C ILE A 201 16.93 -14.05 -7.27
N TYR A 202 16.80 -14.80 -8.36
CA TYR A 202 16.42 -16.22 -8.34
C TYR A 202 17.25 -17.09 -7.38
N PRO A 203 18.59 -16.94 -7.26
CA PRO A 203 19.37 -17.74 -6.32
C PRO A 203 18.91 -17.57 -4.86
N GLN A 204 18.58 -16.33 -4.47
CA GLN A 204 18.07 -16.02 -3.14
C GLN A 204 16.68 -16.64 -2.94
N LEU A 205 15.80 -16.53 -3.94
CA LEU A 205 14.45 -17.12 -3.90
C LEU A 205 14.49 -18.65 -3.74
N LYS A 206 15.39 -19.33 -4.46
CA LYS A 206 15.58 -20.78 -4.39
C LYS A 206 16.13 -21.23 -3.04
N ASN A 207 17.00 -20.43 -2.41
CA ASN A 207 17.52 -20.76 -1.10
C ASN A 207 16.44 -20.64 -0.02
N ILE A 208 15.67 -19.55 -0.06
CA ILE A 208 14.55 -19.32 0.86
C ILE A 208 13.52 -20.44 0.73
N SER A 209 13.14 -20.85 -0.49
CA SER A 209 12.08 -21.84 -0.70
C SER A 209 12.36 -23.22 -0.07
N LYS A 210 13.63 -23.58 0.08
CA LYS A 210 14.05 -24.85 0.71
C LYS A 210 13.96 -24.82 2.24
N ASN A 211 14.04 -23.64 2.84
CA ASN A 211 14.12 -23.46 4.29
C ASN A 211 12.76 -23.10 4.92
N ILE A 212 11.68 -23.11 4.14
CA ILE A 212 10.32 -22.80 4.63
C ILE A 212 9.65 -24.07 5.17
N SER A 213 9.19 -24.02 6.42
CA SER A 213 8.39 -25.09 7.03
C SER A 213 6.94 -25.11 6.50
N LEU A 214 6.25 -26.26 6.63
CA LEU A 214 4.88 -26.42 6.13
C LEU A 214 3.90 -25.40 6.73
N ASP A 215 4.02 -25.08 8.02
CA ASP A 215 3.15 -24.10 8.69
C ASP A 215 3.30 -22.69 8.10
N VAL A 216 4.52 -22.32 7.70
CA VAL A 216 4.80 -21.03 7.06
C VAL A 216 4.27 -21.03 5.62
N TRP A 217 4.34 -22.15 4.90
CA TRP A 217 3.72 -22.28 3.58
C TRP A 217 2.20 -22.03 3.59
N VAL A 218 1.49 -22.55 4.58
CA VAL A 218 0.04 -22.30 4.73
C VAL A 218 -0.23 -20.80 4.92
N LEU A 219 0.56 -20.13 5.75
CA LEU A 219 0.45 -18.68 5.96
C LEU A 219 0.78 -17.88 4.71
N ILE A 220 1.79 -18.29 3.93
CA ILE A 220 2.15 -17.67 2.64
C ILE A 220 0.98 -17.78 1.66
N ILE A 221 0.37 -18.95 1.52
CA ILE A 221 -0.77 -19.17 0.61
C ILE A 221 -1.95 -18.27 1.00
N LEU A 222 -2.29 -18.25 2.30
CA LEU A 222 -3.38 -17.41 2.80
C LEU A 222 -3.09 -15.91 2.60
N SER A 223 -1.83 -15.50 2.77
CA SER A 223 -1.37 -14.14 2.50
C SER A 223 -1.51 -13.77 1.02
N ILE A 224 -1.11 -14.67 0.10
CA ILE A 224 -1.24 -14.45 -1.36
C ILE A 224 -2.72 -14.30 -1.76
N ILE A 225 -3.60 -15.17 -1.26
CA ILE A 225 -5.04 -15.10 -1.56
C ILE A 225 -5.63 -13.78 -1.04
N SER A 226 -5.33 -13.43 0.22
CA SER A 226 -5.80 -12.18 0.83
C SER A 226 -5.28 -10.96 0.07
N GLN A 227 -4.00 -10.98 -0.32
CA GLN A 227 -3.38 -9.91 -1.11
C GLN A 227 -4.01 -9.77 -2.48
N TYR A 228 -4.35 -10.87 -3.15
CA TYR A 228 -5.07 -10.83 -4.43
C TYR A 228 -6.41 -10.10 -4.29
N TYR A 229 -7.25 -10.50 -3.33
CA TYR A 229 -8.54 -9.84 -3.09
C TYR A 229 -8.38 -8.38 -2.68
N CYS A 230 -7.36 -8.06 -1.89
CA CYS A 230 -7.00 -6.69 -1.56
C CYS A 230 -6.70 -5.89 -2.84
N THR A 231 -5.71 -6.31 -3.64
CA THR A 231 -5.26 -5.61 -4.84
C THR A 231 -6.39 -5.44 -5.85
N HIS A 232 -7.15 -6.50 -6.12
CA HIS A 232 -8.30 -6.43 -7.03
C HIS A 232 -9.34 -5.41 -6.55
N SER A 233 -9.68 -5.42 -5.25
CA SER A 233 -10.64 -4.48 -4.68
C SER A 233 -10.14 -3.03 -4.76
N VAL A 234 -8.84 -2.79 -4.57
CA VAL A 234 -8.22 -1.45 -4.67
C VAL A 234 -8.20 -0.94 -6.10
N HIS A 235 -7.82 -1.77 -7.08
CA HIS A 235 -7.88 -1.40 -8.49
C HIS A 235 -9.32 -1.08 -8.91
N LYS A 236 -10.29 -1.91 -8.50
CA LYS A 236 -11.71 -1.65 -8.74
C LYS A 236 -12.17 -0.33 -8.12
N LEU A 237 -11.72 -0.03 -6.90
CA LEU A 237 -12.03 1.23 -6.22
C LEU A 237 -11.42 2.45 -6.94
N GLY A 238 -10.20 2.33 -7.47
CA GLY A 238 -9.52 3.36 -8.26
C GLY A 238 -10.21 3.71 -9.58
N THR A 239 -11.11 2.86 -10.08
CA THR A 239 -11.94 3.20 -11.25
C THR A 239 -13.16 4.05 -10.90
N THR A 240 -13.58 4.05 -9.63
CA THR A 240 -14.80 4.74 -9.18
C THR A 240 -14.52 5.99 -8.38
N GLU A 241 -13.37 6.05 -7.73
CA GLU A 241 -12.99 7.12 -6.81
C GLU A 241 -11.69 7.79 -7.26
N THR A 242 -11.47 9.03 -6.83
CA THR A 242 -10.20 9.74 -7.10
C THR A 242 -9.03 9.11 -6.34
N THR A 243 -7.80 9.30 -6.82
CA THR A 243 -6.57 8.81 -6.14
C THR A 243 -6.51 9.21 -4.67
N VAL A 244 -6.92 10.44 -4.36
CA VAL A 244 -6.93 10.97 -2.99
C VAL A 244 -7.93 10.22 -2.12
N THR A 245 -9.13 9.93 -2.64
CA THR A 245 -10.15 9.15 -1.94
C THR A 245 -9.72 7.70 -1.72
N VAL A 246 -9.11 7.06 -2.74
CA VAL A 246 -8.58 5.69 -2.60
C VAL A 246 -7.51 5.66 -1.53
N THR A 247 -6.55 6.59 -1.59
CA THR A 247 -5.48 6.70 -0.59
C THR A 247 -6.07 6.86 0.81
N PHE A 248 -7.09 7.69 0.96
CA PHE A 248 -7.80 7.88 2.22
C PHE A 248 -8.39 6.58 2.77
N ILE A 249 -9.13 5.82 1.96
CA ILE A 249 -9.72 4.53 2.39
C ILE A 249 -8.63 3.55 2.81
N LEU A 250 -7.52 3.53 2.07
CA LEU A 250 -6.36 2.71 2.41
C LEU A 250 -5.69 3.16 3.71
N THR A 251 -5.66 4.46 4.01
CA THR A 251 -5.15 4.95 5.31
C THR A 251 -6.07 4.58 6.47
N LEU A 252 -7.38 4.69 6.30
CA LEU A 252 -8.35 4.28 7.33
C LEU A 252 -8.23 2.79 7.65
N ARG A 253 -8.06 1.96 6.61
CA ARG A 253 -7.75 0.54 6.77
C ARG A 253 -6.48 0.30 7.58
N LYS A 254 -5.37 0.95 7.21
CA LYS A 254 -4.08 0.78 7.91
C LYS A 254 -4.20 1.17 9.38
N PHE A 255 -4.93 2.24 9.68
CA PHE A 255 -5.21 2.66 11.04
C PHE A 255 -5.97 1.59 11.84
N ALA A 256 -7.04 1.02 11.27
CA ALA A 256 -7.77 -0.05 11.93
C ALA A 256 -6.93 -1.33 12.09
N SER A 257 -6.10 -1.66 11.09
CA SER A 257 -5.15 -2.77 11.20
C SER A 257 -4.13 -2.52 12.32
N LEU A 258 -3.72 -1.26 12.54
CA LEU A 258 -2.81 -0.89 13.62
C LEU A 258 -3.47 -1.05 14.99
N LEU A 259 -4.73 -0.66 15.13
CA LEU A 259 -5.47 -0.88 16.38
C LEU A 259 -5.58 -2.38 16.69
N LEU A 260 -5.85 -3.21 15.68
CA LEU A 260 -5.91 -4.65 15.83
C LEU A 260 -4.54 -5.24 16.17
N SER A 261 -3.48 -4.81 15.48
CA SER A 261 -2.09 -5.21 15.77
C SER A 261 -1.68 -4.83 17.19
N SER A 262 -2.00 -3.62 17.64
CA SER A 262 -1.72 -3.14 19.01
C SER A 262 -2.41 -3.97 20.10
N VAL A 263 -3.56 -4.58 19.82
CA VAL A 263 -4.30 -5.41 20.78
C VAL A 263 -3.80 -6.85 20.78
N VAL A 264 -3.42 -7.38 19.60
CA VAL A 264 -3.03 -8.78 19.41
C VAL A 264 -1.55 -9.01 19.70
N PHE A 265 -0.69 -8.12 19.19
CA PHE A 265 0.74 -8.14 19.46
C PHE A 265 0.97 -7.20 20.64
N THR A 266 1.18 -7.75 21.83
CA THR A 266 1.65 -7.05 23.03
C THR A 266 3.04 -6.45 22.78
N ASN A 267 3.12 -5.45 21.91
CA ASN A 267 4.32 -4.72 21.57
C ASN A 267 4.57 -3.67 22.64
N ASN A 268 5.85 -3.37 22.88
CA ASN A 268 6.30 -2.25 23.72
C ASN A 268 5.96 -0.92 23.04
N LEU A 269 4.67 -0.58 23.00
CA LEU A 269 4.19 0.70 22.52
C LEU A 269 4.59 1.78 23.51
N THR A 270 5.58 2.58 23.13
CA THR A 270 5.93 3.77 23.90
C THR A 270 4.77 4.77 23.90
N VAL A 271 4.73 5.63 24.93
CA VAL A 271 3.72 6.70 25.04
C VAL A 271 3.66 7.55 23.76
N PHE A 272 4.79 7.78 23.11
CA PHE A 272 4.87 8.49 21.83
C PHE A 272 4.15 7.79 20.69
N HIS A 273 4.13 6.46 20.62
CA HIS A 273 3.32 5.74 19.62
C HIS A 273 1.83 5.94 19.86
N CYS A 274 1.39 5.95 21.13
CA CYS A 274 -0.01 6.20 21.48
C CYS A 274 -0.42 7.64 21.11
N ILE A 275 0.36 8.64 21.53
CA ILE A 275 0.11 10.05 21.18
C ILE A 275 0.12 10.23 19.66
N GLY A 276 1.14 9.70 18.97
CA GLY A 276 1.24 9.78 17.51
C GLY A 276 0.02 9.16 16.81
N THR A 277 -0.46 8.02 17.29
CA THR A 277 -1.65 7.34 16.77
C THR A 277 -2.91 8.19 16.97
N VAL A 278 -3.07 8.86 18.12
CA VAL A 278 -4.19 9.79 18.37
C VAL A 278 -4.16 10.98 17.41
N PHE A 279 -2.98 11.58 17.19
CA PHE A 279 -2.82 12.67 16.24
C PHE A 279 -3.13 12.24 14.80
N VAL A 280 -2.69 11.04 14.38
CA VAL A 280 -3.05 10.47 13.08
C VAL A 280 -4.55 10.22 12.98
N ALA A 281 -5.21 9.74 14.04
CA ALA A 281 -6.65 9.50 14.07
C ALA A 281 -7.44 10.81 13.94
N LEU A 282 -7.12 11.81 14.76
CA LEU A 282 -7.73 13.14 14.71
C LEU A 282 -7.47 13.81 13.36
N GLY A 283 -6.25 13.69 12.83
CA GLY A 283 -5.88 14.26 11.54
C GLY A 283 -6.66 13.63 10.40
N THR A 284 -6.84 12.31 10.46
CA THR A 284 -7.67 11.57 9.51
C THR A 284 -9.14 11.98 9.62
N TYR A 285 -9.66 12.18 10.83
CA TYR A 285 -11.02 12.68 11.07
C TYR A 285 -11.21 14.09 10.49
N VAL A 286 -10.33 15.05 10.81
CA VAL A 286 -10.42 16.43 10.29
C VAL A 286 -10.25 16.49 8.77
N TYR A 287 -9.36 15.66 8.22
CA TYR A 287 -9.20 15.50 6.78
C TYR A 287 -10.51 15.00 6.12
N PHE A 288 -11.32 14.24 6.87
CA PHE A 288 -12.50 13.52 6.40
C PHE A 288 -13.86 14.14 6.72
N ASP A 289 -14.03 14.89 7.81
CA ASP A 289 -15.31 15.53 8.18
C ASP A 289 -15.84 16.41 7.03
N TYR A 290 -14.92 16.93 6.21
CA TYR A 290 -15.23 17.59 4.95
C TYR A 290 -15.74 16.66 3.81
N PHE A 291 -15.24 15.44 3.69
CA PHE A 291 -15.65 14.47 2.66
C PHE A 291 -17.10 14.00 2.84
N ILE A 292 -17.57 13.89 4.09
CA ILE A 292 -19.00 13.63 4.38
C ILE A 292 -19.83 14.86 4.06
N SER A 293 -19.39 16.04 4.50
CA SER A 293 -20.09 17.31 4.24
C SER A 293 -20.31 17.59 2.74
N ASN A 294 -19.40 17.12 1.88
CA ASN A 294 -19.43 17.38 0.43
C ASN A 294 -19.89 16.19 -0.43
N LYS A 295 -20.52 15.15 0.16
CA LYS A 295 -21.02 13.98 -0.56
C LYS A 295 -22.33 14.25 -1.32
N GLN A 296 -22.31 15.24 -2.21
CA GLN A 296 -23.28 15.43 -3.30
C GLN A 296 -22.55 15.98 -4.53
N VAL A 297 -21.73 15.16 -5.20
CA VAL A 297 -21.73 15.03 -6.67
C VAL A 297 -21.10 13.67 -6.96
N SER A 298 -21.95 12.66 -7.15
CA SER A 298 -21.52 11.42 -7.81
C SER A 298 -20.98 11.81 -9.20
N VAL A 299 -19.79 11.32 -9.55
CA VAL A 299 -19.30 11.37 -10.93
C VAL A 299 -20.38 10.71 -11.78
N SER A 300 -21.06 11.54 -12.57
CA SER A 300 -22.20 11.18 -13.40
C SER A 300 -21.90 9.93 -14.22
N LEU A 301 -22.77 8.92 -14.08
CA LEU A 301 -22.97 7.90 -15.10
C LEU A 301 -23.55 8.62 -16.33
N LYS A 302 -22.67 9.06 -17.23
CA LYS A 302 -23.03 9.26 -18.62
C LYS A 302 -22.23 8.25 -19.44
N ASP A 303 -22.83 7.07 -19.56
CA ASP A 303 -22.63 6.23 -20.73
C ASP A 303 -23.02 7.06 -21.96
N ARG A 304 -22.05 7.29 -22.83
CA ARG A 304 -22.23 7.45 -24.27
C ARG A 304 -21.32 6.44 -24.93
#